data_AF-A0A7N2LQA3-F1
#
_entry.id   AF-A0A7N2LQA3-F1
#
_cell.length_a   1.000
_cell.length_b   1.000
_cell.length_c   1.000
_cell.angle_alpha   90.00
_cell.angle_beta   90.00
_cell.angle_gamma   90.00
#
_symmetry.space_group_name_H-M   'P 1'
#
loop_
_entity.id
_entity.type
_entity.pdbx_description
1 polymer ?
#
loop_
_entity_poly.entity_id
_entity_poly.type
_entity_poly.pdbx_seq_one_letter_code
_entity_poly.pdbx_strand_id
1 'polypeptide(L)'
;MRPKIYLFGDSITEFSFDEGGWGASLANHFNRTVDVVLRGYGGYNTRWALQVLEKVFPRVEGGGEPLAVTVFFGANDACLPDRYAAFQHVPLHEYKHNLHSIVSFLKVSLVT
;
A
#
# COMPACT_ATOMS: atom_id res chain seq x y z
N MET A 1 -7.28 9.11 19.86
CA MET A 1 -6.33 8.76 18.77
C MET A 1 -6.83 9.44 17.50
N ARG A 2 -5.98 9.98 16.63
CA ARG A 2 -6.44 10.59 15.37
C ARG A 2 -6.83 9.47 14.38
N PRO A 3 -7.78 9.72 13.46
CA PRO A 3 -8.00 8.84 12.31
C PRO A 3 -6.71 8.70 11.50
N LYS A 4 -6.58 7.59 10.76
CA LYS A 4 -5.37 7.26 10.00
C LYS A 4 -5.66 7.13 8.52
N ILE A 5 -4.77 7.66 7.69
CA ILE A 5 -4.70 7.35 6.26
C ILE A 5 -3.43 6.52 6.04
N TYR A 6 -3.56 5.32 5.47
CA TYR A 6 -2.39 4.49 5.15
C TYR A 6 -2.01 4.60 3.70
N LEU A 7 -0.71 4.81 3.44
CA LEU A 7 -0.15 4.83 2.09
C LEU A 7 0.52 3.48 1.81
N PHE A 8 -0.18 2.55 1.16
CA PHE A 8 0.33 1.21 0.88
C PHE A 8 0.72 1.07 -0.59
N GLY A 9 1.98 0.73 -0.84
CA GLY A 9 2.52 0.68 -2.20
C GLY A 9 3.98 0.26 -2.28
N ASP A 10 4.58 0.44 -3.47
CA ASP A 10 5.98 0.12 -3.74
C ASP A 10 6.96 1.26 -3.40
N SER A 11 8.14 1.29 -4.04
CA SER A 11 9.15 2.35 -3.88
C SER A 11 8.61 3.76 -4.12
N ILE A 12 7.64 3.95 -5.03
CA ILE A 12 7.03 5.27 -5.27
C ILE A 12 6.29 5.75 -4.01
N THR A 13 5.73 4.81 -3.25
CA THR A 13 5.12 5.11 -1.96
C THR A 13 6.18 5.24 -0.86
N GLU A 14 7.22 4.40 -0.86
CA GLU A 14 8.32 4.44 0.11
C GLU A 14 8.98 5.83 0.17
N PHE A 15 9.30 6.39 -0.99
CA PHE A 15 9.91 7.71 -1.14
C PHE A 15 8.90 8.87 -1.13
N SER A 16 7.61 8.60 -0.85
CA SER A 16 6.57 9.64 -0.86
C SER A 16 6.74 10.72 0.22
N PHE A 17 7.57 10.46 1.22
CA PHE A 17 7.89 11.39 2.32
C PHE A 17 9.18 12.17 2.10
N ASP A 18 9.88 11.96 0.99
CA ASP A 18 11.04 12.78 0.62
C ASP A 18 10.63 14.25 0.40
N GLU A 19 11.61 15.14 0.32
CA GLU A 19 11.38 16.56 0.10
C GLU A 19 10.56 16.80 -1.18
N GLY A 20 9.41 17.46 -1.04
CA GLY A 20 8.46 17.68 -2.15
C GLY A 20 7.58 16.46 -2.50
N GLY A 21 7.71 15.36 -1.76
CA GLY A 21 6.93 14.14 -1.95
C GLY A 21 5.44 14.31 -1.66
N TRP A 22 4.62 13.49 -2.31
CA TRP A 22 3.16 13.56 -2.20
C TRP A 22 2.65 13.09 -0.83
N GLY A 23 3.32 12.13 -0.19
CA GLY A 23 3.01 11.65 1.15
C GLY A 23 3.31 12.71 2.21
N ALA A 24 4.46 13.40 2.10
CA ALA A 24 4.78 14.56 2.92
C ALA A 24 3.77 15.70 2.73
N SER A 25 3.38 15.98 1.48
CA SER A 25 2.36 16.98 1.15
C SER A 25 1.00 16.64 1.79
N LEU A 26 0.60 15.37 1.76
CA LEU A 26 -0.63 14.89 2.39
C LEU A 26 -0.58 15.03 3.92
N ALA A 27 0.54 14.64 4.53
CA ALA A 27 0.75 14.76 5.97
C ALA A 27 0.72 16.22 6.43
N ASN A 28 1.30 17.13 5.64
CA ASN A 28 1.23 18.56 5.89
C ASN A 28 -0.19 19.10 5.73
N HIS A 29 -0.94 18.68 4.71
CA HIS A 29 -2.31 19.12 4.49
C HIS A 29 -3.25 18.73 5.65
N PHE A 30 -3.16 17.47 6.10
CA PHE A 30 -3.96 16.95 7.22
C PHE A 30 -3.26 17.09 8.58
N ASN A 31 -2.31 18.02 8.70
CA ASN A 31 -1.60 18.19 9.95
C ASN A 31 -2.60 18.44 11.10
N ARG A 32 -2.31 17.83 12.25
CA ARG A 32 -3.14 17.90 13.48
C ARG A 32 -4.52 17.24 13.41
N THR A 33 -5.00 16.79 12.24
CA THR A 33 -6.33 16.18 12.07
C THR A 33 -6.27 14.69 11.75
N VAL A 34 -5.30 14.24 10.95
CA VAL A 34 -5.16 12.83 10.54
C VAL A 34 -3.69 12.41 10.63
N ASP A 35 -3.44 11.20 11.10
CA ASP A 35 -2.11 10.61 11.01
C ASP A 35 -1.94 9.93 9.64
N VAL A 36 -1.00 10.40 8.82
CA VAL A 36 -0.66 9.76 7.54
C VAL A 36 0.44 8.75 7.78
N VAL A 37 0.15 7.48 7.51
CA VAL A 37 1.00 6.34 7.87
C VAL A 37 1.61 5.70 6.63
N LEU A 38 2.93 5.74 6.52
CA LEU A 38 3.67 5.14 5.43
C LEU A 38 3.69 3.60 5.53
N ARG A 39 3.35 2.93 4.42
CA ARG A 39 3.47 1.50 4.17
C ARG A 39 4.00 1.25 2.74
N GLY A 40 5.03 2.00 2.35
CA GLY A 40 5.77 1.79 1.12
C GLY A 40 6.80 0.67 1.27
N TYR A 41 6.91 -0.21 0.28
CA TYR A 41 7.84 -1.34 0.26
C TYR A 41 8.58 -1.38 -1.07
N GLY A 42 9.80 -0.85 -1.09
CA GLY A 42 10.66 -0.79 -2.27
C GLY A 42 10.80 -2.15 -2.96
N GLY A 43 10.59 -2.16 -4.28
CA GLY A 43 10.67 -3.36 -5.12
C GLY A 43 9.46 -4.31 -5.04
N TYR A 44 8.49 -4.08 -4.15
CA TYR A 44 7.34 -4.98 -4.03
C TYR A 44 6.39 -4.90 -5.23
N ASN A 45 5.99 -6.07 -5.73
CA ASN A 45 4.85 -6.24 -6.62
C ASN A 45 3.62 -6.68 -5.82
N THR A 46 2.47 -6.83 -6.48
CA THR A 46 1.24 -7.24 -5.80
C THR A 46 1.31 -8.65 -5.20
N ARG A 47 2.13 -9.56 -5.76
CA ARG A 47 2.34 -10.91 -5.23
C ARG A 47 2.98 -10.88 -3.84
N TRP A 48 3.99 -10.06 -3.65
CA TRP A 48 4.66 -9.91 -2.34
C TRP A 48 3.83 -9.04 -1.38
N ALA A 49 3.10 -8.05 -1.89
CA ALA A 49 2.18 -7.25 -1.09
C ALA A 49 1.14 -8.12 -0.36
N LEU A 50 0.56 -9.12 -1.04
CA LEU A 50 -0.39 -10.07 -0.43
C LEU A 50 0.19 -10.81 0.77
N GLN A 51 1.46 -11.20 0.71
CA GLN A 51 2.12 -12.00 1.76
C GLN A 51 2.33 -11.23 3.07
N VAL A 52 2.29 -9.89 3.01
CA VAL A 52 2.55 -9.04 4.18
C VAL A 52 1.29 -8.37 4.73
N LEU A 53 0.13 -8.49 4.06
CA LEU A 53 -1.10 -7.76 4.42
C LEU A 53 -1.47 -7.84 5.91
N GLU A 54 -1.45 -9.03 6.50
CA GLU A 54 -1.78 -9.23 7.93
C GLU A 54 -0.79 -8.55 8.88
N LYS A 55 0.48 -8.47 8.48
CA LYS A 55 1.53 -7.79 9.27
C LYS A 55 1.45 -6.27 9.12
N VAL A 56 1.09 -5.81 7.92
CA VAL A 56 0.96 -4.39 7.58
C VAL A 56 -0.27 -3.77 8.25
N PHE A 57 -1.37 -4.52 8.24
CA PHE A 57 -2.67 -4.16 8.78
C PHE A 57 -3.11 -5.22 9.79
N PRO A 58 -2.46 -5.27 10.98
CA PRO A 58 -2.89 -6.18 12.02
C PRO A 58 -4.32 -5.84 12.44
N ARG A 59 -5.12 -6.86 12.70
CA ARG A 59 -6.42 -6.72 13.36
C ARG A 59 -6.17 -6.31 14.81
N VAL A 60 -5.98 -5.01 15.06
CA VAL A 60 -5.76 -4.52 16.42
C VAL A 60 -7.11 -4.36 17.08
N GLU A 61 -7.39 -5.14 18.12
CA GLU A 61 -8.45 -4.83 19.07
C GLU A 61 -8.17 -3.44 19.67
N GLY A 62 -8.95 -2.43 19.29
CA GLY A 62 -8.85 -1.06 19.81
C GLY A 62 -8.09 -0.05 18.92
N GLY A 63 -7.55 -0.47 17.77
CA GLY A 63 -7.06 0.45 16.74
C GLY A 63 -8.18 0.78 15.79
N GLY A 64 -8.83 1.94 15.94
CA GLY A 64 -9.96 2.35 15.09
C GLY A 64 -9.69 2.23 13.59
N GLU A 65 -10.74 1.96 12.81
CA GLU A 65 -10.69 1.77 11.37
C GLU A 65 -9.95 2.94 10.67
N PRO A 66 -9.11 2.65 9.64
CA PRO A 66 -8.54 3.66 8.78
C PRO A 66 -9.63 4.52 8.15
N LEU A 67 -9.37 5.83 8.09
CA LEU A 67 -10.18 6.76 7.32
C LEU A 67 -10.06 6.47 5.82
N ALA A 68 -8.85 6.13 5.36
CA ALA A 68 -8.60 5.69 4.00
C ALA A 68 -7.32 4.85 3.91
N VAL A 69 -7.23 4.05 2.84
CA VAL A 69 -6.01 3.33 2.45
C VAL A 69 -5.80 3.53 0.95
N THR A 70 -4.62 3.97 0.54
CA THR A 70 -4.23 3.92 -0.88
C THR A 70 -3.61 2.56 -1.19
N VAL A 71 -3.90 1.99 -2.35
CA VAL A 71 -3.20 0.81 -2.88
C VAL A 71 -2.49 1.24 -4.15
N PHE A 72 -1.18 1.44 -4.09
CA PHE A 72 -0.38 2.00 -5.17
C PHE A 72 0.76 1.05 -5.56
N PHE A 73 0.37 -0.01 -6.27
CA PHE A 73 1.26 -1.03 -6.84
C PHE A 73 0.98 -1.18 -8.34
N GLY A 74 1.99 -1.66 -9.07
CA GLY A 74 1.85 -2.01 -10.48
C GLY A 74 3.10 -1.72 -11.30
N ALA A 75 3.97 -0.81 -10.84
CA ALA A 75 5.21 -0.50 -11.54
C ALA A 75 6.12 -1.73 -11.66
N ASN A 76 6.29 -2.45 -10.55
CA ASN A 76 7.08 -3.68 -10.49
C ASN A 76 6.40 -4.86 -11.19
N ASP A 77 5.08 -5.00 -11.03
CA ASP A 77 4.26 -6.01 -11.72
C ASP A 77 4.41 -5.92 -13.24
N ALA A 78 4.47 -4.70 -13.77
CA ALA A 78 4.60 -4.40 -15.20
C ALA A 78 6.01 -4.62 -15.77
N CYS A 79 7.00 -5.00 -14.97
CA CYS A 79 8.32 -5.36 -15.47
C CYS A 79 8.21 -6.45 -16.54
N LEU A 80 8.99 -6.34 -17.62
CA LEU A 80 8.93 -7.32 -18.70
C LEU A 80 9.60 -8.64 -18.29
N PRO A 81 9.00 -9.80 -18.62
CA PRO A 81 9.51 -11.11 -18.22
C PRO A 81 10.83 -11.50 -18.90
N ASP A 82 11.25 -10.79 -19.94
CA ASP A 82 12.46 -11.03 -20.72
C ASP A 82 13.57 -9.98 -20.48
N ARG A 83 13.46 -9.18 -19.41
CA ARG A 83 14.41 -8.12 -19.05
C ARG A 83 15.00 -8.32 -17.64
N TYR A 84 15.92 -7.44 -17.25
CA TYR A 84 16.66 -7.55 -15.98
C TYR A 84 15.77 -7.62 -14.74
N ALA A 85 14.59 -6.99 -14.77
CA ALA A 85 13.62 -6.97 -13.67
C ALA A 85 12.54 -8.06 -13.77
N ALA A 86 12.76 -9.11 -14.58
CA ALA A 86 11.79 -10.19 -14.79
C ALA A 86 11.30 -10.85 -13.49
N PHE A 87 12.12 -10.87 -12.44
CA PHE A 87 11.76 -11.41 -11.13
C PHE A 87 10.60 -10.68 -10.44
N GLN A 88 10.34 -9.43 -10.84
CA GLN A 88 9.22 -8.64 -10.32
C GLN A 88 7.94 -8.80 -11.15
N HIS A 89 8.03 -9.37 -12.35
CA HIS A 89 6.91 -9.51 -13.27
C HIS A 89 5.72 -10.24 -12.63
N VAL A 90 4.53 -9.68 -12.84
CA VAL A 90 3.26 -10.31 -12.52
C VAL A 90 2.36 -10.26 -13.76
N PRO A 91 1.94 -11.41 -14.31
CA PRO A 91 1.02 -11.44 -15.45
C PRO A 91 -0.28 -10.67 -15.16
N LEU A 92 -0.86 -10.02 -16.18
CA LEU A 92 -2.02 -9.13 -16.02
C LEU A 92 -3.21 -9.79 -15.29
N HIS A 93 -3.49 -11.06 -15.58
CA HIS A 93 -4.59 -11.78 -14.93
C HIS A 93 -4.34 -11.97 -13.43
N GLU A 94 -3.09 -12.24 -13.04
CA GLU A 94 -2.68 -12.39 -11.65
C GLU A 94 -2.66 -11.03 -10.96
N TYR A 95 -2.14 -9.97 -11.61
CA TYR A 95 -2.18 -8.60 -11.07
C TYR A 95 -3.62 -8.18 -10.72
N LYS A 96 -4.57 -8.42 -11.64
CA LYS A 96 -5.99 -8.16 -11.42
C LYS A 96 -6.52 -8.95 -10.21
N HIS A 97 -6.21 -10.24 -10.13
CA HIS A 97 -6.62 -11.08 -9.01
C HIS A 97 -6.03 -10.57 -7.69
N ASN A 98 -4.75 -10.24 -7.66
CA ASN A 98 -4.06 -9.77 -6.47
C ASN A 98 -4.66 -8.46 -5.96
N LEU A 99 -4.98 -7.50 -6.85
CA LEU A 99 -5.66 -6.27 -6.46
C LEU A 99 -7.04 -6.53 -5.84
N HIS A 100 -7.84 -7.44 -6.43
CA HIS A 100 -9.12 -7.83 -5.84
C HIS A 100 -8.94 -8.44 -4.44
N SER A 101 -7.93 -9.30 -4.26
CA SER A 101 -7.62 -9.92 -2.97
C SER A 101 -7.16 -8.90 -1.93
N ILE A 102 -6.29 -7.95 -2.30
CA ILE A 102 -5.86 -6.84 -1.42
C ILE A 102 -7.07 -6.01 -0.98
N VAL A 103 -7.92 -5.58 -1.92
CA VAL A 103 -9.10 -4.75 -1.61
C VAL A 103 -10.10 -5.55 -0.75
N SER A 104 -10.28 -6.84 -1.02
CA SER A 104 -11.18 -7.69 -0.23
C SER A 104 -10.69 -7.85 1.20
N PHE A 105 -9.39 -8.09 1.39
CA PHE A 105 -8.78 -8.15 2.72
C PHE A 105 -8.97 -6.84 3.50
N LEU A 106 -8.73 -5.70 2.85
CA LEU A 106 -8.92 -4.38 3.44
C LEU A 106 -10.39 -4.09 3.76
N LYS A 107 -11.34 -4.52 2.94
CA LYS A 107 -12.78 -4.33 3.25
C LYS A 107 -13.25 -5.22 4.40
N VAL A 108 -12.80 -6.47 4.47
CA VAL A 108 -13.24 -7.40 5.52
C VAL A 108 -12.60 -7.06 6.86
N SER A 109 -11.31 -6.66 6.86
CA SER A 109 -10.58 -6.36 8.09
C SER A 109 -10.88 -4.98 8.68
N LEU A 110 -11.67 -4.15 7.99
CA LEU A 110 -12.04 -2.79 8.39
C LEU A 110 -13.56 -2.62 8.61
N VAL A 111 -14.31 -3.70 8.84
CA VAL A 111 -15.78 -3.65 9.08
C VAL A 111 -16.18 -4.61 10.23
N THR A 112 -15.35 -4.77 11.25
CA THR A 112 -15.69 -5.59 12.45
C THR A 112 -15.33 -4.87 13.73
#